data_AF-A0A916IZ56-F1
#
_entry.id   AF-A0A916IZ56-F1
#
_cell.length_a   1.000
_cell.length_b   1.000
_cell.length_c   1.000
_cell.angle_alpha   90.00
_cell.angle_beta   90.00
_cell.angle_gamma   90.00
#
_symmetry.space_group_name_H-M   'P 1'
#
loop_
_entity.id
_entity.type
_entity.pdbx_description
1 polymer ?
#
loop_
_entity_poly.entity_id
_entity_poly.type
_entity_poly.pdbx_seq_one_letter_code
_entity_poly.pdbx_strand_id
1 'polypeptide(L)'
;MGDTISKSKRPLHRGAPNDIPTFAKEFLTARLEGFRKDMQICLTGVPAKNRSGTTHAYFPALMTCCAMLEYLAGFYVGRIRGLGRQDVAAYAAIFLPQPDYDNAAIRILFDAFRNTVNHRGIASGVWIDQNPMTRGRRLTWKLMADAKSPALRVVEENGEIKYDSPWPCRYTYRAHIHLGRLWRDIENSVEQYIGAIAADQALQSHFEQCMRQMYPR
;
A
#
# COMPACT_ATOMS: atom_id res chain seq x y z
N MET A 1 37.89 -44.37 18.18
CA MET A 1 36.43 -44.12 18.06
C MET A 1 36.24 -42.61 18.03
N GLY A 2 36.16 -42.04 16.83
CA GLY A 2 35.93 -40.61 16.64
C GLY A 2 34.56 -40.42 16.02
N ASP A 3 33.60 -39.99 16.83
CA ASP A 3 32.25 -39.69 16.39
C ASP A 3 32.28 -38.51 15.42
N THR A 4 31.95 -38.80 14.17
CA THR A 4 31.78 -37.80 13.13
C THR A 4 30.44 -37.12 13.38
N ILE A 5 30.47 -35.92 13.94
CA ILE A 5 29.28 -35.07 14.07
C ILE A 5 28.77 -34.81 12.65
N SER A 6 27.70 -35.52 12.29
CA SER A 6 26.89 -35.27 11.11
C SER A 6 26.46 -33.81 11.14
N LYS A 7 27.02 -33.01 10.22
CA LYS A 7 26.56 -31.65 9.95
C LYS A 7 25.11 -31.77 9.48
N SER A 8 24.19 -31.64 10.42
CA SER A 8 22.76 -31.48 10.17
C SER A 8 22.59 -30.40 9.10
N LYS A 9 22.26 -30.83 7.88
CA LYS A 9 21.77 -29.94 6.82
C LYS A 9 20.49 -29.34 7.39
N ARG A 10 20.58 -28.11 7.91
CA ARG A 10 19.40 -27.30 8.20
C ARG A 10 18.48 -27.39 6.98
N PRO A 11 17.20 -27.69 7.15
CA PRO A 11 16.30 -27.78 6.03
C PRO A 11 16.38 -26.45 5.28
N LEU A 12 16.78 -26.51 4.01
CA LEU A 12 16.62 -25.38 3.10
C LEU A 12 15.15 -24.97 3.21
N HIS A 13 14.91 -23.70 3.49
CA HIS A 13 13.57 -23.13 3.51
C HIS A 13 12.80 -23.67 2.28
N ARG A 14 11.56 -24.15 2.46
CA ARG A 14 10.71 -24.52 1.32
C ARG A 14 10.69 -23.32 0.34
N GLY A 15 11.18 -23.52 -0.89
CA GLY A 15 11.47 -22.45 -1.86
C GLY A 15 12.96 -22.05 -1.99
N ALA A 16 13.87 -23.02 -2.02
CA ALA A 16 15.31 -22.80 -2.15
C ALA A 16 15.72 -21.90 -3.36
N PRO A 17 16.91 -21.25 -3.34
CA PRO A 17 17.43 -20.33 -4.38
C PRO A 17 17.50 -20.87 -5.82
N ASN A 18 17.18 -22.14 -6.06
CA ASN A 18 17.27 -22.76 -7.37
C ASN A 18 15.99 -22.63 -8.20
N ASP A 19 14.90 -22.14 -7.63
CA ASP A 19 13.63 -21.84 -8.33
C ASP A 19 13.00 -20.57 -7.75
N ILE A 20 13.56 -19.43 -8.18
CA ILE A 20 13.09 -18.10 -7.76
C ILE A 20 11.62 -17.85 -8.14
N PRO A 21 11.12 -18.23 -9.34
CA PRO A 21 9.71 -18.08 -9.68
C PRO A 21 8.75 -18.76 -8.69
N THR A 22 8.99 -20.05 -8.37
CA THR A 22 8.14 -20.78 -7.42
C THR A 22 8.23 -20.17 -6.03
N PHE A 23 9.45 -19.82 -5.57
CA PHE A 23 9.62 -19.19 -4.27
C PHE A 23 8.90 -17.84 -4.19
N ALA A 24 9.05 -16.98 -5.20
CA ALA A 24 8.39 -15.68 -5.24
C ALA A 24 6.86 -15.81 -5.22
N LYS A 25 6.32 -16.77 -5.98
CA LYS A 25 4.88 -17.07 -5.96
C LYS A 25 4.41 -17.47 -4.57
N GLU A 26 5.03 -18.46 -3.94
CA GLU A 26 4.64 -18.93 -2.60
C GLU A 26 4.77 -17.82 -1.56
N PHE A 27 5.87 -17.09 -1.60
CA PHE A 27 6.15 -16.00 -0.67
C PHE A 27 5.12 -14.86 -0.79
N LEU A 28 4.86 -14.38 -2.00
CA LEU A 28 3.91 -13.28 -2.23
C LEU A 28 2.47 -13.72 -1.96
N THR A 29 2.11 -14.96 -2.29
CA THR A 29 0.78 -15.51 -1.98
C THR A 29 0.53 -15.53 -0.47
N ALA A 30 1.50 -16.00 0.33
CA ALA A 30 1.39 -16.01 1.78
C ALA A 30 1.29 -14.59 2.39
N ARG A 31 1.97 -13.60 1.79
CA ARG A 31 1.85 -12.19 2.22
C ARG A 31 0.49 -11.60 1.85
N LEU A 32 -0.02 -11.96 0.68
CA LEU A 32 -1.33 -11.55 0.21
C LEU A 32 -2.46 -12.09 1.10
N GLU A 33 -2.34 -13.33 1.60
CA GLU A 33 -3.30 -13.89 2.57
C GLU A 33 -3.40 -13.05 3.85
N GLY A 34 -2.25 -12.65 4.42
CA GLY A 34 -2.21 -11.75 5.57
C GLY A 34 -2.88 -10.39 5.28
N PHE A 35 -2.54 -9.80 4.13
CA PHE A 35 -3.14 -8.55 3.68
C PHE A 35 -4.66 -8.64 3.53
N ARG A 36 -5.18 -9.68 2.86
CA ARG A 36 -6.64 -9.90 2.71
C ARG A 36 -7.32 -9.97 4.07
N LYS A 37 -6.75 -10.75 5.00
CA LYS A 37 -7.29 -10.90 6.35
C LYS A 37 -7.37 -9.56 7.06
N ASP A 38 -6.30 -8.77 7.03
CA ASP A 38 -6.26 -7.46 7.66
C ASP A 38 -7.30 -6.50 7.05
N MET A 39 -7.45 -6.51 5.72
CA MET A 39 -8.45 -5.69 5.03
C MET A 39 -9.88 -6.10 5.36
N GLN A 40 -10.16 -7.40 5.43
CA GLN A 40 -11.47 -7.92 5.85
C GLN A 40 -11.80 -7.50 7.29
N ILE A 41 -10.84 -7.60 8.21
CA ILE A 41 -11.00 -7.14 9.58
C ILE A 41 -11.25 -5.63 9.62
N CYS A 42 -10.39 -4.84 8.97
CA CYS A 42 -10.48 -3.39 9.05
C CYS A 42 -11.76 -2.83 8.41
N LEU A 43 -12.27 -3.48 7.36
CA LEU A 43 -13.48 -3.08 6.67
C LEU A 43 -14.74 -3.78 7.20
N THR A 44 -14.65 -4.59 8.26
CA THR A 44 -15.82 -5.08 8.98
C THR A 44 -16.55 -3.91 9.63
N GLY A 45 -17.83 -3.73 9.31
CA GLY A 45 -18.63 -2.64 9.85
C GLY A 45 -18.96 -2.87 11.32
N VAL A 46 -18.67 -1.88 12.17
CA VAL A 46 -19.07 -1.86 13.58
C VAL A 46 -20.03 -0.70 13.84
N PRO A 47 -21.02 -0.82 14.74
CA PRO A 47 -21.92 0.29 15.06
C PRO A 47 -21.15 1.53 15.50
N ALA A 48 -21.47 2.69 14.92
CA ALA A 48 -20.83 3.94 15.32
C ALA A 48 -21.37 4.40 16.69
N LYS A 49 -20.48 4.81 17.60
CA LYS A 49 -20.86 5.22 18.96
C LYS A 49 -21.70 6.51 19.00
N ASN A 50 -21.42 7.45 18.10
CA ASN A 50 -21.93 8.83 18.17
C ASN A 50 -22.79 9.24 16.97
N ARG A 51 -23.20 8.29 16.12
CA ARG A 51 -24.08 8.55 14.96
C ARG A 51 -24.78 7.27 14.52
N SER A 52 -25.88 7.41 13.78
CA SER A 52 -26.50 6.27 13.11
C SER A 52 -25.56 5.67 12.04
N GLY A 53 -25.62 4.34 11.87
CA GLY A 53 -24.87 3.60 10.87
C GLY A 53 -23.61 2.92 11.39
N THR A 54 -22.80 2.42 10.45
CA THR A 54 -21.55 1.70 10.74
C THR A 54 -20.33 2.58 10.57
N THR A 55 -19.27 2.24 11.30
CA THR A 55 -17.92 2.77 11.10
C THR A 55 -16.97 1.61 10.86
N HIS A 56 -15.80 1.90 10.30
CA HIS A 56 -14.77 0.94 9.93
C HIS A 56 -13.42 1.42 10.45
N ALA A 57 -12.42 0.54 10.50
CA ALA A 57 -11.05 0.91 10.83
C ALA A 57 -10.35 1.51 9.60
N TYR A 58 -10.83 2.66 9.13
CA TYR A 58 -10.42 3.28 7.86
C TYR A 58 -8.91 3.56 7.77
N PHE A 59 -8.33 4.16 8.82
CA PHE A 59 -6.89 4.49 8.82
C PHE A 59 -6.02 3.24 8.85
N PRO A 60 -6.24 2.25 9.73
CA PRO A 60 -5.57 0.96 9.64
C PRO A 60 -5.66 0.33 8.24
N ALA A 61 -6.85 0.28 7.64
CA ALA A 61 -7.01 -0.22 6.26
C ALA A 61 -6.17 0.55 5.23
N LEU A 62 -6.18 1.88 5.29
CA LEU A 62 -5.36 2.72 4.40
C LEU A 62 -3.86 2.46 4.61
N MET A 63 -3.41 2.39 5.87
CA MET A 63 -2.01 2.12 6.20
C MET A 63 -1.56 0.76 5.66
N THR A 64 -2.41 -0.27 5.79
CA THR A 64 -2.15 -1.61 5.26
C THR A 64 -2.07 -1.60 3.72
N CYS A 65 -2.94 -0.85 3.03
CA CYS A 65 -2.85 -0.67 1.57
C CYS A 65 -1.55 0.00 1.15
N CYS A 66 -1.17 1.11 1.80
CA CYS A 66 0.07 1.82 1.48
C CYS A 66 1.31 0.97 1.77
N ALA A 67 1.33 0.25 2.90
CA ALA A 67 2.44 -0.63 3.26
C ALA A 67 2.61 -1.77 2.24
N MET A 68 1.52 -2.42 1.83
CA MET A 68 1.57 -3.47 0.82
C MET A 68 2.05 -2.92 -0.53
N LEU A 69 1.58 -1.73 -0.93
CA LEU A 69 1.99 -1.10 -2.17
C LEU A 69 3.48 -0.70 -2.17
N GLU A 70 3.99 -0.12 -1.08
CA GLU A 70 5.43 0.16 -0.92
C GLU A 70 6.24 -1.14 -0.93
N TYR A 71 5.73 -2.20 -0.29
CA TYR A 71 6.38 -3.50 -0.25
C TYR A 71 6.52 -4.12 -1.66
N LEU A 72 5.46 -4.10 -2.45
CA LEU A 72 5.45 -4.58 -3.84
C LEU A 72 6.34 -3.73 -4.74
N ALA A 73 6.31 -2.41 -4.58
CA ALA A 73 7.23 -1.52 -5.29
C ALA A 73 8.69 -1.84 -4.97
N GLY A 74 9.01 -2.16 -3.71
CA GLY A 74 10.35 -2.57 -3.31
C GLY A 74 10.85 -3.82 -4.00
N PHE A 75 10.00 -4.84 -4.12
CA PHE A 75 10.32 -6.01 -4.93
C PHE A 75 10.51 -5.68 -6.40
N TYR A 76 9.66 -4.82 -6.95
CA TYR A 76 9.74 -4.44 -8.34
C TYR A 76 11.05 -3.72 -8.68
N VAL A 77 11.58 -2.91 -7.77
CA VAL A 77 12.85 -2.17 -7.97
C VAL A 77 14.09 -2.84 -7.37
N GLY A 78 13.95 -3.99 -6.70
CA GLY A 78 15.08 -4.74 -6.12
C GLY A 78 15.66 -4.19 -4.81
N ARG A 79 14.91 -3.35 -4.09
CA ARG A 79 15.34 -2.83 -2.77
C ARG A 79 14.18 -2.60 -1.81
N ILE A 80 14.42 -2.84 -0.53
CA ILE A 80 13.40 -2.66 0.53
C ILE A 80 13.58 -1.36 1.33
N ARG A 81 14.70 -0.65 1.15
CA ARG A 81 15.03 0.60 1.88
C ARG A 81 15.14 1.77 0.91
N GLY A 82 14.79 2.96 1.40
CA GLY A 82 14.92 4.20 0.64
C GLY A 82 13.92 4.31 -0.52
N LEU A 83 12.76 3.66 -0.39
CA LEU A 83 11.70 3.72 -1.39
C LEU A 83 11.03 5.10 -1.40
N GLY A 84 10.94 5.65 -2.61
CA GLY A 84 10.33 6.91 -2.91
C GLY A 84 9.04 6.76 -3.71
N ARG A 85 8.36 7.89 -3.89
CA ARG A 85 7.13 8.00 -4.68
C ARG A 85 7.29 7.45 -6.10
N GLN A 86 8.46 7.68 -6.70
CA GLN A 86 8.74 7.25 -8.07
C GLN A 86 8.77 5.73 -8.19
N ASP A 87 9.32 5.01 -7.20
CA ASP A 87 9.34 3.55 -7.19
C ASP A 87 7.91 2.98 -7.12
N VAL A 88 7.08 3.57 -6.26
CA VAL A 88 5.65 3.20 -6.14
C VAL A 88 4.88 3.50 -7.43
N ALA A 89 5.12 4.66 -8.04
CA ALA A 89 4.49 5.04 -9.30
C ALA A 89 4.91 4.12 -10.46
N ALA A 90 6.18 3.69 -10.48
CA ALA A 90 6.68 2.76 -11.50
C ALA A 90 5.99 1.39 -11.39
N TYR A 91 5.83 0.85 -10.18
CA TYR A 91 5.05 -0.38 -9.97
C TYR A 91 3.59 -0.20 -10.39
N ALA A 92 2.95 0.89 -9.93
CA ALA A 92 1.54 1.17 -10.20
C ALA A 92 1.23 1.34 -11.69
N ALA A 93 2.12 1.99 -12.44
CA ALA A 93 1.96 2.21 -13.88
C ALA A 93 1.89 0.90 -14.68
N ILE A 94 2.50 -0.17 -14.17
CA ILE A 94 2.55 -1.47 -14.85
C ILE A 94 1.46 -2.42 -14.35
N PHE A 95 1.24 -2.49 -13.03
CA PHE A 95 0.43 -3.56 -12.43
C PHE A 95 -0.91 -3.10 -11.86
N LEU A 96 -1.18 -1.80 -11.75
CA LEU A 96 -2.46 -1.27 -11.26
C LEU A 96 -3.31 -0.68 -12.41
N PRO A 97 -4.66 -0.69 -12.29
CA PRO A 97 -5.55 -0.20 -13.34
C PRO A 97 -5.26 1.26 -13.74
N GLN A 98 -5.09 1.50 -15.03
CA GLN A 98 -4.97 2.85 -15.58
C GLN A 98 -6.31 3.28 -16.20
N PRO A 99 -6.69 4.57 -16.10
CA PRO A 99 -5.91 5.71 -15.56
C PRO A 99 -6.07 5.92 -14.04
N ASP A 100 -6.77 5.02 -13.33
CA ASP A 100 -7.14 5.19 -11.91
C ASP A 100 -5.93 5.34 -10.96
N TYR A 101 -4.78 4.80 -11.35
CA TYR A 101 -3.52 4.84 -10.58
C TYR A 101 -2.40 5.54 -11.34
N ASP A 102 -2.71 6.66 -12.00
CA ASP A 102 -1.70 7.49 -12.65
C ASP A 102 -0.71 8.11 -11.63
N ASN A 103 0.31 8.79 -12.15
CA ASN A 103 1.34 9.42 -11.32
C ASN A 103 0.74 10.46 -10.33
N ALA A 104 -0.32 11.17 -10.73
CA ALA A 104 -0.95 12.16 -9.88
C ALA A 104 -1.71 11.50 -8.72
N ALA A 105 -2.45 10.42 -8.98
CA ALA A 105 -3.17 9.63 -7.99
C ALA A 105 -2.20 8.99 -6.99
N ILE A 106 -1.13 8.35 -7.48
CA ILE A 106 -0.08 7.76 -6.62
C ILE A 106 0.63 8.82 -5.81
N ARG A 107 0.92 9.98 -6.40
CA ARG A 107 1.49 11.11 -5.66
C ARG A 107 0.59 11.52 -4.51
N ILE A 108 -0.70 11.70 -4.75
CA ILE A 108 -1.63 12.11 -3.70
C ILE A 108 -1.69 11.05 -2.61
N LEU A 109 -1.77 9.77 -2.96
CA LEU A 109 -1.74 8.68 -1.97
C LEU A 109 -0.45 8.72 -1.12
N PHE A 110 0.69 8.90 -1.77
CA PHE A 110 2.02 8.90 -1.13
C PHE A 110 2.26 10.14 -0.28
N ASP A 111 1.98 11.33 -0.82
CA ASP A 111 2.12 12.62 -0.12
C ASP A 111 1.17 12.67 1.07
N ALA A 112 -0.04 12.15 0.92
CA ALA A 112 -1.01 12.10 2.01
C ALA A 112 -0.62 11.04 3.05
N PHE A 113 -0.16 9.85 2.67
CA PHE A 113 0.33 8.86 3.63
C PHE A 113 1.53 9.35 4.43
N ARG A 114 2.51 9.98 3.77
CA ARG A 114 3.74 10.48 4.41
C ARG A 114 3.62 11.87 5.03
N ASN A 115 2.43 12.48 4.99
CA ASN A 115 2.22 13.78 5.63
C ASN A 115 2.21 13.61 7.16
N THR A 116 2.95 14.47 7.86
CA THR A 116 3.07 14.43 9.32
C THR A 116 1.74 14.63 10.04
N VAL A 117 0.78 15.37 9.45
CA VAL A 117 -0.58 15.52 10.00
C VAL A 117 -1.30 14.17 10.07
N ASN A 118 -1.05 13.33 9.07
CA ASN A 118 -1.74 12.07 8.87
C ASN A 118 -1.12 10.95 9.72
N HIS A 119 0.20 11.00 9.91
CA HIS A 119 0.89 10.17 10.90
C HIS A 119 0.51 10.46 12.36
N ARG A 120 -0.08 11.64 12.65
CA ARG A 120 -0.58 11.98 13.99
C ARG A 120 -1.99 11.43 14.28
N GLY A 121 -2.56 10.64 13.37
CA GLY A 121 -3.90 10.08 13.52
C GLY A 121 -5.01 11.12 13.46
N ILE A 122 -4.71 12.33 12.97
CA ILE A 122 -5.70 13.39 12.81
C ILE A 122 -6.48 13.12 11.53
N ALA A 123 -7.55 12.34 11.65
CA ALA A 123 -8.42 11.95 10.55
C ALA A 123 -8.95 13.13 9.72
N SER A 124 -9.03 14.28 10.38
CA SER A 124 -9.57 15.54 9.92
C SER A 124 -8.48 16.54 9.51
N GLY A 125 -7.27 16.05 9.22
CA GLY A 125 -6.17 16.87 8.75
C GLY A 125 -6.48 17.61 7.46
N VAL A 126 -6.04 18.86 7.37
CA VAL A 126 -5.92 19.60 6.11
C VAL A 126 -4.44 19.83 5.84
N TRP A 127 -3.97 19.49 4.64
CA TRP A 127 -2.61 19.81 4.19
C TRP A 127 -2.64 20.70 2.95
N ILE A 128 -1.56 21.44 2.74
CA ILE A 128 -1.38 22.24 1.53
C ILE A 128 -0.57 21.42 0.53
N ASP A 129 -1.12 21.24 -0.66
CA ASP A 129 -0.43 20.61 -1.76
C ASP A 129 0.83 21.40 -2.14
N GLN A 130 1.97 20.71 -2.18
CA GLN A 130 3.27 21.30 -2.51
C GLN A 130 3.66 21.08 -3.98
N ASN A 131 2.87 20.32 -4.75
CA ASN A 131 3.13 20.13 -6.16
C ASN A 131 3.03 21.48 -6.90
N PRO A 132 4.04 21.89 -7.70
CA PRO A 132 4.06 23.17 -8.41
C PRO A 132 2.80 23.45 -9.24
N MET A 133 2.22 22.43 -9.87
CA MET A 133 1.04 22.57 -10.74
C MET A 133 -0.27 22.76 -9.99
N THR A 134 -0.30 22.33 -8.73
CA THR A 134 -1.51 22.32 -7.88
C THR A 134 -1.25 22.99 -6.54
N ARG A 135 -0.21 23.81 -6.47
CA ARG A 135 0.29 24.42 -5.24
C ARG A 135 -0.80 25.28 -4.63
N GLY A 136 -0.96 25.17 -3.31
CA GLY A 136 -1.95 25.94 -2.57
C GLY A 136 -3.33 25.29 -2.47
N ARG A 137 -3.58 24.17 -3.17
CA ARG A 137 -4.76 23.34 -2.89
C ARG A 137 -4.72 22.89 -1.43
N ARG A 138 -5.82 23.12 -0.70
CA ARG A 138 -5.98 22.71 0.70
C ARG A 138 -6.76 21.41 0.68
N LEU A 139 -6.04 20.32 0.85
CA LEU A 139 -6.56 18.96 0.71
C LEU A 139 -6.94 18.41 2.08
N THR A 140 -8.08 17.74 2.12
CA THR A 140 -8.42 16.77 3.17
C THR A 140 -8.80 15.46 2.50
N TRP A 141 -9.27 14.48 3.25
CA TRP A 141 -9.64 13.17 2.73
C TRP A 141 -10.96 12.66 3.27
N LYS A 142 -11.55 11.77 2.48
CA LYS A 142 -12.73 11.00 2.83
C LYS A 142 -12.48 9.55 2.47
N LEU A 143 -12.33 8.75 3.51
CA LEU A 143 -12.13 7.31 3.42
C LEU A 143 -13.49 6.63 3.42
N MET A 144 -13.69 5.71 2.48
CA MET A 144 -14.95 4.99 2.29
C MET A 144 -14.65 3.50 2.17
N ALA A 145 -15.52 2.66 2.76
CA ALA A 145 -15.34 1.21 2.77
C ALA A 145 -15.87 0.52 1.50
N ASP A 146 -16.54 1.27 0.63
CA ASP A 146 -17.13 0.76 -0.61
C ASP A 146 -16.08 0.47 -1.70
N ALA A 147 -16.55 -0.16 -2.77
CA ALA A 147 -15.75 -0.67 -3.86
C ALA A 147 -15.89 0.15 -5.16
N LYS A 148 -16.27 1.43 -5.04
CA LYS A 148 -16.47 2.29 -6.21
C LYS A 148 -15.13 2.55 -6.93
N SER A 149 -15.23 2.66 -8.25
CA SER A 149 -14.13 3.09 -9.12
C SER A 149 -14.35 4.56 -9.55
N PRO A 150 -13.29 5.37 -9.68
CA PRO A 150 -11.89 5.03 -9.40
C PRO A 150 -11.64 4.85 -7.90
N ALA A 151 -10.65 4.03 -7.52
CA ALA A 151 -10.30 3.81 -6.12
C ALA A 151 -9.87 5.11 -5.42
N LEU A 152 -9.25 6.00 -6.19
CA LEU A 152 -8.66 7.25 -5.75
C LEU A 152 -9.12 8.38 -6.66
N ARG A 153 -9.57 9.49 -6.07
CA ARG A 153 -9.86 10.72 -6.83
C ARG A 153 -9.66 11.94 -5.95
N VAL A 154 -9.12 13.01 -6.51
CA VAL A 154 -9.21 14.34 -5.89
C VAL A 154 -10.33 15.11 -6.56
N VAL A 155 -11.26 15.58 -5.73
CA VAL A 155 -12.38 16.42 -6.16
C VAL A 155 -12.24 17.81 -5.57
N GLU A 156 -12.63 18.82 -6.35
CA GLU A 156 -12.84 20.16 -5.80
C GLU A 156 -14.07 20.12 -4.91
N GLU A 157 -13.87 20.47 -3.64
CA GLU A 157 -14.93 20.51 -2.64
C GLU A 157 -14.51 21.55 -1.60
N ASN A 158 -15.26 22.65 -1.54
CA ASN A 158 -15.01 23.69 -0.55
C ASN A 158 -15.75 23.36 0.73
N GLY A 159 -15.05 23.41 1.86
CA GLY A 159 -15.69 23.22 3.15
C GLY A 159 -14.78 23.49 4.33
N GLU A 160 -15.28 23.13 5.51
CA GLU A 160 -14.62 23.43 6.77
C GLU A 160 -14.76 22.25 7.75
N ILE A 161 -13.65 21.89 8.39
CA ILE A 161 -13.59 20.87 9.42
C ILE A 161 -13.82 21.54 10.77
N LYS A 162 -14.86 21.09 11.49
CA LYS A 162 -15.34 21.71 12.75
C LYS A 162 -15.27 20.81 13.99
N TYR A 163 -15.30 19.48 13.83
CA TYR A 163 -15.55 18.57 14.96
C TYR A 163 -14.30 17.95 15.59
N ASP A 164 -13.19 17.86 14.85
CA ASP A 164 -11.96 17.18 15.29
C ASP A 164 -10.72 18.09 15.25
N SER A 165 -10.92 19.38 14.98
CA SER A 165 -9.84 20.37 14.87
C SER A 165 -9.99 21.40 15.98
N PRO A 166 -8.88 21.85 16.63
CA PRO A 166 -8.94 22.86 17.70
C PRO A 166 -9.49 24.22 17.23
N TRP A 167 -9.51 24.47 15.92
CA TRP A 167 -10.13 25.63 15.28
C TRP A 167 -10.68 25.24 13.90
N PRO A 168 -11.58 26.03 13.30
CA PRO A 168 -12.13 25.72 11.98
C PRO A 168 -11.03 25.64 10.91
N CYS A 169 -10.97 24.52 10.20
CA CYS A 169 -9.96 24.25 9.18
C CYS A 169 -10.61 24.16 7.79
N ARG A 170 -10.44 25.20 6.97
CA ARG A 170 -10.96 25.23 5.60
C ARG A 170 -10.15 24.35 4.66
N TYR A 171 -10.84 23.64 3.77
CA TYR A 171 -10.26 22.90 2.65
C TYR A 171 -10.95 23.32 1.34
N THR A 172 -10.22 23.17 0.24
CA THR A 172 -10.69 23.49 -1.13
C THR A 172 -10.82 22.24 -1.99
N TYR A 173 -10.20 21.14 -1.57
CA TYR A 173 -10.23 19.86 -2.26
C TYR A 173 -10.32 18.71 -1.27
N ARG A 174 -10.82 17.56 -1.75
CA ARG A 174 -10.91 16.34 -0.97
C ARG A 174 -10.43 15.14 -1.78
N ALA A 175 -9.52 14.37 -1.19
CA ALA A 175 -9.10 13.07 -1.70
C ALA A 175 -10.11 11.99 -1.25
N HIS A 176 -10.86 11.48 -2.20
CA HIS A 176 -11.74 10.33 -2.04
C HIS A 176 -10.93 9.06 -2.19
N ILE A 177 -11.01 8.19 -1.17
CA ILE A 177 -10.34 6.89 -1.17
C ILE A 177 -11.38 5.82 -0.87
N HIS A 178 -11.69 5.02 -1.89
CA HIS A 178 -12.57 3.87 -1.81
C HIS A 178 -11.73 2.64 -1.45
N LEU A 179 -11.56 2.41 -0.14
CA LEU A 179 -10.67 1.38 0.39
C LEU A 179 -11.03 0.00 -0.15
N GLY A 180 -12.33 -0.30 -0.25
CA GLY A 180 -12.83 -1.56 -0.81
C GLY A 180 -12.37 -1.81 -2.24
N ARG A 181 -12.23 -0.76 -3.05
CA ARG A 181 -11.68 -0.88 -4.41
C ARG A 181 -10.15 -0.98 -4.35
N LEU A 182 -9.52 -0.10 -3.58
CA LEU A 182 -8.06 0.00 -3.46
C LEU A 182 -7.40 -1.33 -3.12
N TRP A 183 -7.90 -2.04 -2.09
CA TRP A 183 -7.26 -3.28 -1.67
C TRP A 183 -7.44 -4.43 -2.67
N ARG A 184 -8.58 -4.48 -3.37
CA ARG A 184 -8.82 -5.46 -4.43
C ARG A 184 -7.93 -5.22 -5.64
N ASP A 185 -7.71 -3.96 -6.02
CA ASP A 185 -6.80 -3.63 -7.12
C ASP A 185 -5.34 -3.99 -6.76
N ILE A 186 -4.90 -3.74 -5.51
CA ILE A 186 -3.59 -4.19 -5.02
C ILE A 186 -3.47 -5.72 -5.00
N GLU A 187 -4.53 -6.42 -4.57
CA GLU A 187 -4.57 -7.87 -4.60
C GLU A 187 -4.42 -8.42 -6.04
N ASN A 188 -5.20 -7.89 -6.98
CA ASN A 188 -5.14 -8.29 -8.38
C ASN A 188 -3.78 -7.94 -9.02
N SER A 189 -3.11 -6.87 -8.58
CA SER A 189 -1.79 -6.48 -9.09
C SER A 189 -0.70 -7.49 -8.68
N VAL A 190 -0.87 -8.17 -7.54
CA VAL A 190 0.09 -9.18 -7.05
C VAL A 190 0.06 -10.41 -7.96
N GLU A 191 -1.11 -10.86 -8.39
CA GLU A 191 -1.23 -12.02 -9.30
C GLU A 191 -0.52 -11.75 -10.64
N GLN A 192 -0.73 -10.56 -11.21
CA GLN A 192 -0.03 -10.14 -12.43
C GLN A 192 1.48 -10.02 -12.21
N TYR A 193 1.90 -9.48 -11.07
CA TYR A 193 3.32 -9.33 -10.73
C TYR A 193 4.03 -10.68 -10.53
N ILE A 194 3.35 -11.67 -9.92
CA ILE A 194 3.86 -13.05 -9.83
C ILE A 194 4.12 -13.63 -11.23
N GLY A 195 3.16 -13.43 -12.16
CA GLY A 195 3.34 -13.84 -13.55
C GLY A 195 4.53 -13.16 -14.22
N ALA A 196 4.73 -11.86 -13.96
CA ALA A 196 5.87 -11.11 -14.48
C ALA A 196 7.22 -11.60 -13.93
N ILE A 197 7.31 -11.91 -12.63
CA ILE A 197 8.54 -12.48 -12.05
C ILE A 197 8.89 -13.82 -12.73
N ALA A 198 7.88 -14.67 -12.98
CA ALA A 198 8.13 -15.95 -13.64
C ALA A 198 8.67 -15.79 -15.08
N ALA A 199 8.32 -14.70 -15.76
CA ALA A 199 8.70 -14.44 -17.15
C ALA A 199 9.97 -13.58 -17.31
N ASP A 200 10.37 -12.81 -16.29
CA ASP A 200 11.44 -11.82 -16.40
C ASP A 200 12.58 -12.08 -15.41
N GLN A 201 13.78 -12.37 -15.96
CA GLN A 201 14.99 -12.63 -15.19
C GLN A 201 15.42 -11.45 -14.32
N ALA A 202 15.20 -10.20 -14.76
CA ALA A 202 15.54 -9.01 -13.99
C ALA A 202 14.68 -8.91 -12.74
N LEU A 203 13.37 -9.18 -12.86
CA LEU A 203 12.45 -9.20 -11.72
C LEU A 203 12.76 -10.34 -10.74
N GLN A 204 13.23 -11.49 -11.24
CA GLN A 204 13.74 -12.56 -10.36
C GLN A 204 14.97 -12.10 -9.57
N SER A 205 15.93 -11.44 -10.23
CA SER A 205 17.10 -10.88 -9.55
C SER A 205 16.74 -9.80 -8.53
N HIS A 206 15.78 -8.92 -8.85
CA HIS A 206 15.26 -7.93 -7.90
C HIS A 206 14.63 -8.59 -6.67
N PHE A 207 13.79 -9.61 -6.87
CA PHE A 207 13.18 -10.36 -5.79
C PHE A 207 14.25 -11.02 -4.90
N GLU A 208 15.23 -11.68 -5.49
CA GLU A 208 16.33 -12.31 -4.76
C GLU A 208 17.14 -11.27 -3.96
N GLN A 209 17.43 -10.11 -4.55
CA GLN A 209 18.13 -9.02 -3.88
C GLN A 209 17.35 -8.50 -2.66
N CYS A 210 16.02 -8.38 -2.76
CA CYS A 210 15.16 -8.03 -1.65
C CYS A 210 15.15 -9.10 -0.55
N MET A 211 15.11 -10.38 -0.92
CA MET A 211 15.20 -11.50 0.05
C MET A 211 16.50 -11.43 0.86
N ARG A 212 17.63 -11.18 0.20
CA ARG A 212 18.93 -11.02 0.87
C ARG A 212 18.98 -9.82 1.81
N GLN A 213 18.26 -8.74 1.51
CA GLN A 213 18.16 -7.58 2.39
C GLN A 213 17.26 -7.84 3.62
N MET A 214 16.17 -8.58 3.47
CA MET A 214 15.24 -8.89 4.58
C MET A 214 15.75 -10.01 5.49
N TYR A 215 16.46 -10.99 4.92
CA TYR A 215 16.94 -12.17 5.62
C TYR A 215 18.46 -12.29 5.42
N PRO A 216 19.25 -11.38 6.03
CA PRO A 216 20.70 -11.43 5.92
C PRO A 216 21.25 -12.72 6.56
N ARG A 217 22.33 -13.24 5.97
CA ARG A 217 23.07 -14.39 6.49
C ARG A 217 24.15 -13.97 7.47
#